data_AF-A0AB73KQC1-F1
#
_entry.id   AF-A0AB73KQC1-F1
#
_cell.length_a   1.000
_cell.length_b   1.000
_cell.length_c   1.000
_cell.angle_alpha   90.00
_cell.angle_beta   90.00
_cell.angle_gamma   90.00
#
_symmetry.space_group_name_H-M   'P 1'
#
loop_
_entity.id
_entity.type
_entity.pdbx_description
1 polymer ?
#
loop_
_entity_poly.entity_id
_entity_poly.type
_entity_poly.pdbx_seq_one_letter_code
_entity_poly.pdbx_strand_id
1 'polypeptide(L)'
;MRVRAPRGPYDLSPHFRGAAVSRGYHSSWKIPDEHRADSAYVEAGAAIALGQAVHDRRTALGLSQAGLAQRAGLTESDLERVEGGAVVPTLELLRTLATALDATMDLTIEPAATHVTFAPHAA
;
A
#
# COMPACT_ATOMS: atom_id res chain seq x y z
N MET A 1 -26.70 -36.03 -17.16
CA MET A 1 -27.76 -35.25 -17.85
C MET A 1 -27.46 -33.77 -17.60
N ARG A 2 -27.31 -32.98 -18.69
CA ARG A 2 -26.95 -31.53 -18.66
C ARG A 2 -27.96 -30.73 -17.83
N VAL A 3 -27.60 -29.59 -17.22
CA VAL A 3 -27.84 -28.23 -17.77
C VAL A 3 -26.70 -27.24 -17.40
N ARG A 4 -26.58 -26.20 -18.24
CA ARG A 4 -25.48 -25.31 -18.63
C ARG A 4 -25.44 -23.97 -17.84
N ALA A 5 -24.24 -23.39 -17.68
CA ALA A 5 -23.94 -21.98 -17.32
C ALA A 5 -24.33 -20.99 -18.47
N PRO A 6 -24.26 -19.63 -18.39
CA PRO A 6 -23.49 -18.79 -17.44
C PRO A 6 -24.16 -17.46 -17.00
N ARG A 7 -23.50 -16.68 -16.11
CA ARG A 7 -23.40 -15.19 -16.18
C ARG A 7 -22.55 -14.59 -15.04
N GLY A 8 -21.57 -13.77 -15.40
CA GLY A 8 -20.82 -12.86 -14.53
C GLY A 8 -19.43 -13.37 -14.14
N PRO A 9 -18.31 -12.67 -14.45
CA PRO A 9 -16.99 -13.28 -14.35
C PRO A 9 -16.44 -13.37 -12.92
N TYR A 10 -17.01 -12.65 -11.94
CA TYR A 10 -16.51 -12.66 -10.57
C TYR A 10 -17.67 -12.47 -9.57
N ASP A 11 -18.31 -13.57 -9.16
CA ASP A 11 -19.13 -13.61 -7.93
C ASP A 11 -18.26 -14.20 -6.82
N LEU A 12 -17.65 -13.29 -6.06
CA LEU A 12 -16.88 -13.62 -4.87
C LEU A 12 -17.83 -13.65 -3.67
N SER A 13 -18.09 -14.84 -3.13
CA SER A 13 -18.35 -15.05 -1.70
C SER A 13 -18.33 -16.53 -1.34
N PRO A 14 -17.41 -17.00 -0.48
CA PRO A 14 -17.71 -18.10 0.41
C PRO A 14 -18.31 -17.55 1.71
N HIS A 15 -19.47 -18.07 2.10
CA HIS A 15 -20.00 -17.92 3.44
C HIS A 15 -19.00 -18.46 4.46
N PHE A 16 -18.44 -17.60 5.32
CA PHE A 16 -17.78 -18.02 6.54
C PHE A 16 -18.51 -17.42 7.75
N ARG A 17 -19.14 -18.30 8.54
CA ARG A 17 -19.55 -17.99 9.92
C ARG A 17 -18.44 -18.45 10.86
N GLY A 18 -18.01 -17.55 11.73
CA GLY A 18 -17.60 -17.89 13.10
C GLY A 18 -16.10 -18.16 13.35
N ALA A 19 -15.52 -17.19 14.07
CA ALA A 19 -14.46 -17.29 15.08
C ALA A 19 -12.97 -17.21 14.67
N ALA A 20 -12.29 -16.41 15.49
CA ALA A 20 -10.85 -16.22 15.70
C ALA A 20 -10.09 -15.37 14.67
N VAL A 21 -9.80 -14.13 15.09
CA VAL A 21 -8.69 -13.30 14.62
C VAL A 21 -7.42 -14.14 14.58
N SER A 22 -6.79 -14.29 13.42
CA SER A 22 -5.43 -14.79 13.29
C SER A 22 -4.66 -14.01 12.25
N ARG A 23 -3.56 -13.43 12.74
CA ARG A 23 -2.50 -12.76 11.99
C ARG A 23 -1.98 -13.68 10.89
N GLY A 24 -1.71 -13.10 9.72
CA GLY A 24 -0.77 -13.63 8.74
C GLY A 24 -1.27 -14.76 7.86
N TYR A 25 -1.90 -14.40 6.73
CA TYR A 25 -1.93 -15.24 5.54
C TYR A 25 -1.49 -14.42 4.33
N HIS A 26 -0.19 -14.16 4.20
CA HIS A 26 0.36 -13.91 2.87
C HIS A 26 0.56 -15.27 2.20
N SER A 27 -0.54 -15.92 1.81
CA SER A 27 -0.45 -17.02 0.84
C SER A 27 0.15 -16.40 -0.41
N SER A 28 1.38 -16.81 -0.78
CA SER A 28 2.08 -16.27 -1.95
C SER A 28 1.27 -16.59 -3.20
N TRP A 29 0.39 -15.67 -3.60
CA TRP A 29 -0.29 -15.69 -4.88
C TRP A 29 0.73 -15.30 -5.95
N LYS A 30 1.06 -16.23 -6.83
CA LYS A 30 1.86 -15.96 -8.01
C LYS A 30 0.95 -15.29 -9.04
N ILE A 31 1.04 -13.97 -9.15
CA ILE A 31 0.36 -13.20 -10.20
C ILE A 31 1.07 -13.52 -11.52
N PRO A 32 0.37 -14.04 -12.55
CA PRO A 32 0.95 -14.27 -13.88
C PRO A 32 1.53 -12.98 -14.47
N ASP A 33 2.64 -13.08 -15.21
CA ASP A 33 3.36 -11.90 -15.73
C ASP A 33 2.50 -11.03 -16.67
N GLU A 34 1.54 -11.64 -17.38
CA GLU A 34 0.55 -10.96 -18.22
C GLU A 34 -0.35 -9.98 -17.44
N HIS A 35 -0.61 -10.26 -16.15
CA HIS A 35 -1.41 -9.39 -15.29
C HIS A 35 -0.58 -8.32 -14.56
N ARG A 36 0.75 -8.46 -14.52
CA ARG A 36 1.64 -7.45 -13.89
C ARG A 36 1.63 -6.13 -14.67
N ALA A 37 1.35 -6.19 -15.97
CA ALA A 37 1.23 -5.01 -16.83
C ALA A 37 -0.18 -4.39 -16.85
N ASP A 38 -1.17 -5.02 -16.20
CA ASP A 38 -2.51 -4.44 -16.09
C ASP A 38 -2.43 -3.15 -15.27
N SER A 39 -3.02 -2.06 -15.77
CA SER A 39 -2.91 -0.74 -15.12
C SER A 39 -3.41 -0.75 -13.67
N ALA A 40 -4.45 -1.53 -13.37
CA ALA A 40 -4.94 -1.71 -12.00
C ALA A 40 -3.91 -2.36 -11.06
N TYR A 41 -3.07 -3.28 -11.58
CA TYR A 41 -1.99 -3.91 -10.82
C TYR A 41 -0.82 -2.96 -10.61
N VAL A 42 -0.46 -2.19 -11.63
CA VAL A 42 0.61 -1.19 -11.53
C VAL A 42 0.24 -0.11 -10.50
N GLU A 43 -0.99 0.40 -10.55
CA GLU A 43 -1.49 1.41 -9.59
C GLU A 43 -1.56 0.84 -8.15
N ALA A 44 -2.06 -0.39 -7.98
CA ALA A 44 -2.05 -1.04 -6.66
C ALA A 44 -0.62 -1.25 -6.15
N GLY A 45 0.32 -1.63 -7.04
CA GLY A 45 1.73 -1.76 -6.73
C GLY A 45 2.36 -0.44 -6.27
N ALA A 46 2.01 0.67 -6.91
CA ALA A 46 2.50 2.00 -6.54
C ALA A 46 2.04 2.43 -5.14
N ALA A 47 0.76 2.23 -4.82
CA ALA A 47 0.22 2.57 -3.50
C ALA A 47 0.85 1.71 -2.40
N ILE A 48 1.06 0.41 -2.65
CA ILE A 48 1.76 -0.50 -1.73
C ILE A 48 3.23 -0.08 -1.55
N ALA A 49 3.93 0.27 -2.63
CA ALA A 49 5.33 0.70 -2.58
C ALA A 49 5.50 1.96 -1.72
N LEU A 50 4.61 2.95 -1.88
CA LEU A 50 4.60 4.13 -1.03
C LEU A 50 4.34 3.78 0.44
N GLY A 51 3.31 2.98 0.71
CA GLY A 51 2.92 2.62 2.07
C GLY A 51 4.05 1.91 2.82
N GLN A 52 4.74 0.99 2.14
CA GLN A 52 5.90 0.28 2.69
C GLN A 52 7.06 1.24 2.97
N ALA A 53 7.39 2.14 2.03
CA ALA A 53 8.49 3.10 2.22
C ALA A 53 8.23 4.06 3.41
N VAL A 54 6.98 4.49 3.58
CA VAL A 54 6.57 5.31 4.75
C VAL A 54 6.72 4.51 6.05
N HIS A 55 6.23 3.27 6.08
CA HIS A 55 6.34 2.39 7.25
C HIS A 55 7.80 2.16 7.66
N ASP A 56 8.65 1.82 6.69
CA ASP A 56 10.07 1.52 6.93
C ASP A 56 10.80 2.74 7.51
N ARG A 57 10.60 3.93 6.92
CA ARG A 57 11.23 5.14 7.44
C ARG A 57 10.68 5.55 8.79
N ARG A 58 9.35 5.43 9.00
CA ARG A 58 8.72 5.74 10.30
C ARG A 58 9.28 4.88 11.42
N THR A 59 9.40 3.57 11.18
CA THR A 59 9.91 2.61 12.17
C THR A 59 11.40 2.82 12.43
N ALA A 60 12.19 3.16 11.40
CA ALA A 60 13.60 3.55 11.57
C ALA A 60 13.77 4.81 12.45
N LEU A 61 12.78 5.71 12.47
CA LEU A 61 12.75 6.87 13.38
C LEU A 61 12.18 6.55 14.78
N GLY A 62 11.74 5.31 15.03
CA GLY A 62 11.11 4.93 16.30
C GLY A 62 9.73 5.54 16.53
N LEU A 63 9.06 6.02 15.47
CA LEU A 63 7.75 6.67 15.58
C LEU A 63 6.62 5.64 15.54
N SER A 64 5.56 5.86 16.34
CA SER A 64 4.27 5.18 16.16
C SER A 64 3.49 5.79 14.98
N GLN A 65 2.44 5.11 14.50
CA GLN A 65 1.54 5.67 13.47
C GLN A 65 0.94 7.00 13.95
N ALA A 66 0.32 7.05 15.13
CA ALA A 66 -0.13 8.31 15.74
C ALA A 66 0.96 9.40 15.77
N GLY A 67 2.21 9.03 16.09
CA GLY A 67 3.33 9.96 16.15
C GLY A 67 3.68 10.58 14.80
N LEU A 68 3.75 9.78 13.73
CA LEU A 68 3.97 10.31 12.39
C LEU A 68 2.75 11.10 11.88
N ALA A 69 1.53 10.61 12.14
CA ALA A 69 0.31 11.30 11.75
C ALA A 69 0.27 12.72 12.32
N GLN A 70 0.58 12.87 13.62
CA GLN A 70 0.71 14.17 14.27
C GLN A 70 1.77 15.06 13.60
N ARG A 71 2.95 14.53 13.29
CA ARG A 71 4.03 15.29 12.60
C ARG A 71 3.62 15.73 11.20
N ALA A 72 2.84 14.90 10.50
CA ALA A 72 2.36 15.15 9.16
C ALA A 72 1.07 15.99 9.11
N GLY A 73 0.46 16.33 10.25
CA GLY A 73 -0.84 17.01 10.27
C GLY A 73 -1.98 16.15 9.72
N LEU A 74 -1.87 14.83 9.85
CA LEU A 74 -2.85 13.83 9.42
C LEU A 74 -3.54 13.19 10.63
N THR A 75 -4.65 12.51 10.40
CA THR A 75 -5.21 11.60 11.40
C THR A 75 -4.46 10.26 11.41
N GLU A 76 -4.51 9.52 12.52
CA GLU A 76 -3.94 8.16 12.58
C GLU A 76 -4.59 7.23 11.56
N SER A 77 -5.89 7.37 11.31
CA SER A 77 -6.62 6.60 10.30
C SER A 77 -6.15 6.94 8.87
N ASP A 78 -5.87 8.22 8.58
CA ASP A 78 -5.30 8.60 7.29
C ASP A 78 -3.93 7.97 7.08
N LEU A 79 -3.08 7.97 8.12
CA LEU A 79 -1.77 7.37 8.03
C LEU A 79 -1.84 5.84 7.89
N GLU A 80 -2.73 5.17 8.62
CA GLU A 80 -2.97 3.72 8.47
C GLU A 80 -3.35 3.38 7.02
N ARG A 81 -4.22 4.18 6.39
CA ARG A 81 -4.59 3.99 4.99
C ARG A 81 -3.42 4.26 4.04
N VAL A 82 -2.56 5.24 4.32
CA VAL A 82 -1.34 5.49 3.53
C VAL A 82 -0.40 4.29 3.62
N GLU A 83 -0.07 3.82 4.82
CA GLU A 83 0.81 2.66 5.02
C GLU A 83 0.21 1.37 4.44
N GLY A 84 -1.12 1.25 4.45
CA GLY A 84 -1.84 0.13 3.86
C GLY A 84 -2.03 0.20 2.34
N GLY A 85 -1.55 1.26 1.66
CA GLY A 85 -1.71 1.42 0.21
C GLY A 85 -3.16 1.69 -0.23
N ALA A 86 -4.01 2.20 0.65
CA ALA A 86 -5.43 2.48 0.39
C ALA A 86 -5.69 3.96 0.01
N VAL A 87 -4.65 4.70 -0.34
CA VAL A 87 -4.70 6.13 -0.72
C VAL A 87 -3.96 6.33 -2.03
N VAL A 88 -4.56 7.07 -2.95
CA VAL A 88 -3.85 7.66 -4.09
C VAL A 88 -3.24 8.97 -3.59
N PRO A 89 -1.91 9.06 -3.43
CA PRO A 89 -1.28 10.22 -2.85
C PRO A 89 -1.31 11.42 -3.80
N THR A 90 -1.51 12.62 -3.25
CA THR A 90 -1.26 13.87 -3.97
C THR A 90 0.20 14.29 -3.82
N LEU A 91 0.73 15.10 -4.73
CA LEU A 91 2.09 15.65 -4.59
C LEU A 91 2.27 16.42 -3.27
N GLU A 92 1.22 17.09 -2.79
CA GLU A 92 1.23 17.77 -1.49
C GLU A 92 1.38 16.78 -0.33
N LEU A 93 0.65 15.66 -0.35
CA LEU A 93 0.83 14.61 0.65
C LEU A 93 2.25 14.04 0.64
N LEU A 94 2.83 13.82 -0.54
CA LEU A 94 4.20 13.32 -0.67
C LEU A 94 5.23 14.27 -0.04
N ARG A 95 5.08 15.59 -0.25
CA ARG A 95 5.94 16.62 0.36
C ARG A 95 5.79 16.65 1.88
N THR A 96 4.55 16.57 2.36
CA THR A 96 4.24 16.50 3.79
C THR A 96 4.89 15.28 4.45
N LEU A 97 4.80 14.11 3.80
CA LEU A 97 5.41 12.88 4.29
C LEU A 97 6.95 12.99 4.33
N ALA A 98 7.57 13.47 3.25
CA ALA A 98 9.04 13.68 3.21
C ALA A 98 9.52 14.58 4.35
N THR A 99 8.79 15.67 4.60
CA THR A 99 9.09 16.59 5.72
C THR A 99 8.91 15.91 7.08
N ALA A 100 7.78 15.24 7.30
CA ALA A 100 7.46 14.61 8.58
C ALA A 100 8.37 13.41 8.92
N LEU A 101 8.91 12.76 7.89
CA LEU A 101 9.86 11.65 7.97
C LEU A 101 11.33 12.09 7.97
N ASP A 102 11.59 13.39 8.00
CA ASP A 102 12.94 13.95 7.98
C ASP A 102 13.83 13.26 6.93
N ALA A 103 13.35 13.24 5.70
CA ALA A 103 13.98 12.53 4.59
C ALA A 103 13.73 13.24 3.26
N THR A 104 14.64 13.02 2.32
CA THR A 104 14.39 13.26 0.90
C THR A 104 13.66 12.05 0.31
N MET A 105 12.61 12.29 -0.49
CA MET A 105 11.85 11.23 -1.14
C MET A 105 12.25 11.11 -2.61
N ASP A 106 12.61 9.90 -3.03
CA ASP A 106 12.83 9.56 -4.43
C ASP A 106 11.67 8.68 -4.94
N LEU A 107 11.14 9.03 -6.12
CA LEU A 107 10.06 8.33 -6.80
C LEU A 107 10.50 8.01 -8.22
N THR A 108 10.64 6.72 -8.54
CA THR A 108 10.93 6.25 -9.90
C THR A 108 9.74 5.49 -10.42
N ILE A 109 9.25 5.87 -11.61
CA ILE A 109 8.09 5.26 -12.27
C ILE A 109 8.58 4.58 -13.55
N GLU A 110 8.35 3.29 -13.63
CA GLU A 110 8.61 2.42 -14.78
C GLU A 110 7.28 1.86 -15.30
N PRO A 111 7.21 1.39 -16.57
CA PRO A 111 5.96 0.90 -17.16
C PRO A 111 5.27 -0.22 -16.37
N ALA A 112 6.01 -1.00 -15.57
CA ALA A 112 5.48 -2.12 -14.80
C ALA A 112 5.78 -2.04 -13.29
N ALA A 113 6.38 -0.94 -12.82
CA ALA A 113 6.82 -0.83 -11.44
C ALA A 113 6.92 0.63 -10.98
N THR A 114 6.67 0.85 -9.69
CA THR A 114 6.94 2.12 -9.02
C THR A 114 7.83 1.84 -7.83
N HIS A 115 8.94 2.57 -7.75
CA HIS A 115 9.89 2.49 -6.66
C HIS A 115 9.83 3.78 -5.84
N VAL A 116 9.74 3.62 -4.52
CA VAL A 116 9.68 4.73 -3.56
C VAL A 116 10.72 4.51 -2.48
N THR A 117 11.54 5.52 -2.22
CA THR A 117 12.52 5.48 -1.11
C THR A 117 12.55 6.81 -0.36
N PHE A 118 12.79 6.73 0.94
CA PHE A 118 13.06 7.89 1.80
C PHE A 118 14.52 7.83 2.28
N ALA A 119 15.35 8.72 1.75
CA ALA A 119 16.75 8.88 2.14
C ALA A 119 16.84 9.85 3.34
N PRO A 120 17.39 9.45 4.50
CA PRO A 120 17.59 10.34 5.63
C PRO A 120 18.41 11.57 5.23
N HIS A 121 18.05 12.76 5.72
CA HIS A 121 18.97 13.89 5.64
C HIS A 121 20.22 13.56 6.45
N ALA A 122 21.40 13.68 5.85
CA ALA A 122 22.66 13.53 6.57
C ALA A 122 22.72 14.59 7.69
N ALA A 123 23.11 14.15 8.89
CA ALA A 123 23.29 15.01 10.07
C ALA A 123 24.51 15.92 9.94
#